data_AF-E1QU74-F1
#
_entry.id   AF-E1QU74-F1
#
_cell.length_a   1.000
_cell.length_b   1.000
_cell.length_c   1.000
_cell.angle_alpha   90.00
_cell.angle_beta   90.00
_cell.angle_gamma   90.00
#
_symmetry.space_group_name_H-M   'P 1'
#
loop_
_entity.id
_entity.type
_entity.pdbx_description
1 polymer ?
#
loop_
_entity_poly.entity_id
_entity_poly.type
_entity_poly.pdbx_seq_one_letter_code
_entity_poly.pdbx_strand_id
1 'polypeptide(L)'
;MSESKNSLQRQETEQSQPHNKSQDEIKEILNALKDIAKNEDFAYPLRNYIFELTRLHDVDADSYYEEFMEFLYFLKSTEKINQDIIEKISKLGWPRLRNILVSLIPYLNLKKPSEEKQANQIIQQSQSNNQVRPA
;
A
#
# COMPACT_ATOMS: atom_id res chain seq x y z
N MET A 1 -1.40 -14.29 -69.79
CA MET A 1 -2.39 -13.21 -70.02
C MET A 1 -3.72 -13.74 -69.54
N SER A 2 -4.40 -13.23 -68.51
CA SER A 2 -4.23 -11.99 -67.78
C SER A 2 -4.76 -12.16 -66.36
N GLU A 3 -4.16 -11.42 -65.45
CA GLU A 3 -4.56 -11.21 -64.06
C GLU A 3 -5.96 -10.57 -63.99
N SER A 4 -6.76 -10.96 -62.99
CA SER A 4 -7.83 -10.12 -62.45
C SER A 4 -7.79 -10.15 -60.94
N LYS A 5 -7.55 -8.96 -60.39
CA LYS A 5 -7.43 -8.56 -59.00
C LYS A 5 -8.81 -8.44 -58.35
N ASN A 6 -8.94 -8.87 -57.11
CA ASN A 6 -9.49 -8.07 -55.99
C ASN A 6 -9.54 -8.96 -54.72
N SER A 7 -8.64 -8.75 -53.76
CA SER A 7 -8.82 -7.78 -52.66
C SER A 7 -9.98 -8.15 -51.71
N LEU A 8 -9.87 -9.28 -51.01
CA LEU A 8 -10.54 -9.43 -49.72
C LEU A 8 -9.57 -8.98 -48.63
N GLN A 9 -9.63 -7.67 -48.38
CA GLN A 9 -9.13 -7.02 -47.17
C GLN A 9 -9.75 -7.75 -45.98
N ARG A 10 -9.01 -8.65 -45.34
CA ARG A 10 -9.40 -9.18 -44.03
C ARG A 10 -9.36 -7.99 -43.08
N GLN A 11 -10.52 -7.50 -42.68
CA GLN A 11 -10.66 -6.58 -41.57
C GLN A 11 -10.18 -7.30 -40.32
N GLU A 12 -8.93 -7.06 -39.96
CA GLU A 12 -8.44 -7.17 -38.59
C GLU A 12 -9.25 -6.18 -37.76
N THR A 13 -10.37 -6.62 -37.21
CA THR A 13 -11.04 -5.88 -36.14
C THR A 13 -10.27 -6.21 -34.87
N GLU A 14 -9.39 -5.30 -34.49
CA GLU A 14 -8.71 -5.23 -33.21
C GLU A 14 -9.73 -5.29 -32.05
N GLN A 15 -10.07 -6.50 -31.61
CA GLN A 15 -10.68 -6.75 -30.31
C GLN A 15 -9.60 -7.16 -29.31
N SER A 16 -8.69 -6.23 -29.01
CA SER A 16 -7.58 -6.49 -28.08
C SER A 16 -7.38 -5.37 -27.06
N GLN A 17 -8.43 -4.74 -26.49
CA GLN A 17 -8.22 -3.70 -25.45
C GLN A 17 -9.27 -3.60 -24.32
N PRO A 18 -9.49 -4.66 -23.52
CA PRO A 18 -9.87 -4.43 -22.12
C PRO A 18 -8.84 -4.96 -21.11
N HIS A 19 -7.95 -5.89 -21.49
CA HIS A 19 -7.05 -6.54 -20.53
C HIS A 19 -5.85 -5.68 -20.06
N ASN A 20 -5.33 -4.77 -20.88
CA ASN A 20 -4.16 -3.95 -20.50
C ASN A 20 -4.48 -2.85 -19.48
N LYS A 21 -5.63 -2.17 -19.61
CA LYS A 21 -5.99 -1.05 -18.72
C LYS A 21 -6.10 -1.48 -17.25
N SER A 22 -6.70 -2.64 -16.99
CA SER A 22 -6.85 -3.15 -15.62
C SER A 22 -5.51 -3.59 -15.01
N GLN A 23 -4.53 -4.03 -15.81
CA GLN A 23 -3.21 -4.42 -15.30
C GLN A 23 -2.37 -3.20 -14.98
N ASP A 24 -2.46 -2.16 -15.81
CA ASP A 24 -1.72 -0.91 -15.61
C ASP A 24 -2.24 -0.15 -14.39
N GLU A 25 -3.56 -0.16 -14.15
CA GLU A 25 -4.17 0.39 -12.93
C GLU A 25 -3.66 -0.31 -11.66
N ILE A 26 -3.61 -1.65 -11.66
CA ILE A 26 -3.13 -2.41 -10.50
C ILE A 26 -1.64 -2.13 -10.23
N LYS A 27 -0.82 -1.99 -11.28
CA LYS A 27 0.59 -1.61 -11.15
C LYS A 27 0.74 -0.21 -10.57
N GLU A 28 -0.08 0.74 -11.01
CA GLU A 28 -0.09 2.12 -10.53
C GLU A 28 -0.41 2.18 -9.02
N ILE A 29 -1.48 1.49 -8.60
CA ILE A 29 -1.87 1.38 -7.18
C ILE A 29 -0.74 0.73 -6.37
N LEU A 30 -0.20 -0.39 -6.85
CA LEU A 30 0.87 -1.11 -6.16
C LEU A 30 2.12 -0.25 -6.00
N ASN A 31 2.51 0.52 -7.03
CA ASN A 31 3.67 1.41 -6.96
C ASN A 31 3.46 2.54 -5.95
N ALA A 32 2.28 3.18 -5.94
CA ALA A 32 1.96 4.21 -4.97
C ALA A 32 2.02 3.69 -3.52
N LEU A 33 1.45 2.51 -3.28
CA LEU A 33 1.47 1.89 -1.94
C LEU A 33 2.86 1.40 -1.53
N LYS A 34 3.73 1.01 -2.47
CA LYS A 34 5.13 0.66 -2.17
C LYS A 34 5.92 1.83 -1.60
N ASP A 35 5.66 3.04 -2.07
CA ASP A 35 6.34 4.23 -1.56
C ASP A 35 5.92 4.55 -0.12
N ILE A 36 4.66 4.26 0.24
CA ILE A 36 4.19 4.27 1.64
C ILE A 36 4.86 3.17 2.45
N ALA A 37 4.87 1.93 1.93
CA ALA A 37 5.44 0.77 2.63
C ALA A 37 6.91 0.95 2.99
N LYS A 38 7.69 1.65 2.15
CA LYS A 38 9.10 1.95 2.38
C LYS A 38 9.32 3.07 3.39
N ASN A 39 8.32 3.90 3.66
CA ASN A 39 8.41 4.94 4.67
C ASN A 39 8.26 4.33 6.07
N GLU A 40 9.26 4.54 6.93
CA GLU A 40 9.32 4.00 8.28
C GLU A 40 8.13 4.45 9.14
N ASP A 41 7.66 5.70 8.97
CA ASP A 41 6.53 6.26 9.72
C ASP A 41 5.19 5.58 9.37
N PHE A 42 5.09 5.00 8.17
CA PHE A 42 3.85 4.42 7.65
C PHE A 42 3.87 2.90 7.51
N ALA A 43 5.06 2.28 7.54
CA ALA A 43 5.21 0.83 7.40
C ALA A 43 4.47 0.05 8.49
N TYR A 44 4.52 0.52 9.74
CA TYR A 44 3.85 -0.16 10.85
C TYR A 44 2.31 -0.02 10.81
N PRO A 45 1.72 1.18 10.63
CA PRO A 45 0.29 1.31 10.38
C PRO A 45 -0.19 0.50 9.17
N LEU A 46 0.52 0.57 8.04
CA LEU A 46 0.15 -0.16 6.83
C LEU A 46 0.16 -1.69 7.05
N ARG A 47 1.15 -2.20 7.79
CA ARG A 47 1.19 -3.61 8.20
C ARG A 47 -0.08 -4.01 8.96
N ASN A 48 -0.51 -3.20 9.93
CA ASN A 48 -1.67 -3.51 10.75
C ASN A 48 -2.95 -3.58 9.89
N TYR A 49 -3.16 -2.60 9.00
CA TYR A 49 -4.29 -2.64 8.07
C TYR A 49 -4.28 -3.88 7.17
N ILE A 50 -3.11 -4.29 6.65
CA ILE A 50 -3.01 -5.52 5.83
C ILE A 50 -3.50 -6.73 6.63
N PHE A 51 -3.09 -6.86 7.90
CA PHE A 51 -3.51 -7.97 8.75
C PHE A 51 -4.99 -7.90 9.12
N GLU A 52 -5.48 -6.74 9.59
CA GLU A 52 -6.88 -6.59 10.02
C GLU A 52 -7.84 -6.77 8.86
N LEU A 53 -7.61 -6.16 7.70
CA LEU A 53 -8.46 -6.35 6.53
C LEU A 53 -8.49 -7.81 6.07
N THR A 54 -7.35 -8.50 6.10
CA THR A 54 -7.27 -9.92 5.74
C THR A 54 -8.00 -10.81 6.76
N ARG A 55 -7.95 -10.46 8.04
CA ARG A 55 -8.62 -11.20 9.11
C ARG A 55 -10.13 -10.97 9.09
N LEU A 56 -10.56 -9.73 8.91
CA LEU A 56 -11.97 -9.32 9.03
C LEU A 56 -12.79 -9.73 7.82
N HIS A 57 -12.23 -9.70 6.61
CA HIS A 57 -12.98 -10.01 5.39
C HIS A 57 -13.73 -11.35 5.46
N ASP A 58 -13.13 -12.38 6.06
CA ASP A 58 -13.70 -13.73 6.12
C ASP A 58 -14.58 -13.96 7.36
N VAL A 59 -14.64 -12.99 8.29
CA VAL A 59 -15.29 -13.15 9.61
C VAL A 59 -16.48 -12.23 9.78
N ASP A 60 -16.33 -10.94 9.45
CA ASP A 60 -17.32 -9.91 9.71
C ASP A 60 -17.24 -8.82 8.64
N ALA A 61 -18.29 -8.76 7.81
CA ALA A 61 -18.37 -7.80 6.71
C ALA A 61 -18.47 -6.35 7.21
N ASP A 62 -19.21 -6.10 8.29
CA ASP A 62 -19.42 -4.73 8.79
C ASP A 62 -18.11 -4.19 9.37
N SER A 63 -17.46 -4.97 10.23
CA SER A 63 -16.12 -4.63 10.75
C SER A 63 -15.09 -4.50 9.62
N TYR A 64 -15.14 -5.34 8.58
CA TYR A 64 -14.29 -5.20 7.40
C TYR A 64 -14.52 -3.86 6.70
N TYR A 65 -15.78 -3.45 6.50
CA TYR A 65 -16.09 -2.19 5.85
C TYR A 65 -15.62 -0.98 6.68
N GLU A 66 -15.82 -1.02 8.00
CA GLU A 66 -15.31 0.03 8.89
C GLU A 66 -13.77 0.14 8.80
N GLU A 67 -13.07 -0.98 8.95
CA GLU A 67 -11.61 -1.01 8.85
C GLU A 67 -11.11 -0.60 7.46
N PHE A 68 -11.86 -0.93 6.40
CA PHE A 68 -11.53 -0.53 5.04
C PHE A 68 -11.69 0.99 4.85
N MET A 69 -12.69 1.60 5.45
CA MET A 69 -12.86 3.06 5.41
C MET A 69 -11.75 3.77 6.20
N GLU A 70 -11.36 3.24 7.37
CA GLU A 70 -10.22 3.74 8.13
C GLU A 70 -8.90 3.60 7.35
N PHE A 71 -8.71 2.48 6.65
CA PHE A 71 -7.57 2.31 5.75
C PHE A 71 -7.53 3.38 4.65
N LEU A 72 -8.67 3.66 3.99
CA LEU A 72 -8.74 4.72 2.98
C LEU A 72 -8.45 6.11 3.58
N TYR A 73 -8.93 6.38 4.80
CA TYR A 73 -8.64 7.62 5.52
C TYR A 73 -7.14 7.74 5.86
N PHE A 74 -6.53 6.66 6.34
CA PHE A 74 -5.10 6.58 6.57
C PHE A 74 -4.32 6.92 5.30
N LEU A 75 -4.63 6.28 4.16
CA LEU A 75 -3.96 6.57 2.89
C LEU A 75 -4.05 8.04 2.52
N LYS A 76 -5.23 8.66 2.72
CA LYS A 76 -5.46 10.08 2.48
C LYS A 76 -4.61 10.96 3.40
N SER A 77 -4.50 10.61 4.68
CA SER A 77 -3.73 11.37 5.68
C SER A 77 -2.22 11.37 5.44
N THR A 78 -1.70 10.43 4.64
CA THR A 78 -0.27 10.41 4.33
C THR A 78 0.18 11.60 3.48
N GLU A 79 -0.74 12.25 2.75
CA GLU A 79 -0.45 13.27 1.70
C GLU A 79 0.52 12.79 0.60
N LYS A 80 0.86 11.49 0.59
CA LYS A 80 1.79 10.86 -0.35
C LYS A 80 1.07 10.14 -1.49
N ILE A 81 -0.20 9.81 -1.30
CA ILE A 81 -1.04 9.15 -2.30
C ILE A 81 -2.02 10.15 -2.90
N ASN A 82 -2.10 10.17 -4.23
CA ASN A 82 -3.07 10.97 -4.96
C ASN A 82 -4.50 10.46 -4.70
N GLN A 83 -5.46 11.38 -4.56
CA GLN A 83 -6.89 11.10 -4.43
C GLN A 83 -7.41 10.14 -5.52
N ASP A 84 -6.92 10.24 -6.75
CA ASP A 84 -7.30 9.35 -7.85
C ASP A 84 -6.94 7.88 -7.56
N ILE A 85 -5.80 7.62 -6.90
CA ILE A 85 -5.38 6.28 -6.50
C ILE A 85 -6.28 5.76 -5.37
N ILE A 86 -6.63 6.62 -4.42
CA ILE A 86 -7.53 6.27 -3.31
C ILE A 86 -8.91 5.88 -3.85
N GLU A 87 -9.42 6.63 -4.83
CA GLU A 87 -10.70 6.32 -5.47
C GLU A 87 -10.64 5.01 -6.29
N LYS A 88 -9.51 4.70 -6.93
CA LYS A 88 -9.30 3.39 -7.57
C LYS A 88 -9.33 2.27 -6.54
N ILE A 89 -8.63 2.43 -5.41
CA ILE A 89 -8.61 1.45 -4.31
C ILE A 89 -10.03 1.23 -3.76
N SER A 90 -10.81 2.29 -3.54
CA SER A 90 -12.17 2.18 -2.98
C SER A 90 -13.13 1.39 -3.88
N LYS A 91 -12.81 1.25 -5.16
CA LYS A 91 -13.61 0.49 -6.15
C LYS A 91 -13.08 -0.93 -6.38
N LEU A 92 -11.96 -1.31 -5.77
CA LEU A 92 -11.40 -2.66 -5.90
C LEU A 92 -12.25 -3.67 -5.13
N GLY A 93 -12.62 -4.76 -5.79
CA GLY A 93 -13.12 -5.94 -5.11
C GLY A 93 -12.03 -6.62 -4.28
N TRP A 94 -12.43 -7.26 -3.17
CA TRP A 94 -11.52 -7.90 -2.22
C TRP A 94 -10.43 -8.78 -2.84
N PRO A 95 -10.70 -9.69 -3.81
CA PRO A 95 -9.65 -10.55 -4.35
C PRO A 95 -8.47 -9.78 -4.95
N ARG A 96 -8.74 -8.63 -5.59
CA ARG A 96 -7.70 -7.77 -6.17
C ARG A 96 -6.99 -6.95 -5.10
N LEU A 97 -7.77 -6.38 -4.17
CA LEU A 97 -7.23 -5.62 -3.04
C LEU A 97 -6.29 -6.50 -2.20
N ARG A 98 -6.72 -7.71 -1.82
CA ARG A 98 -5.93 -8.68 -1.08
C ARG A 98 -4.59 -8.97 -1.78
N ASN A 99 -4.61 -9.20 -3.10
CA ASN A 99 -3.39 -9.47 -3.85
C ASN A 99 -2.42 -8.29 -3.80
N ILE A 100 -2.91 -7.05 -3.89
CA ILE A 100 -2.08 -5.85 -3.71
C ILE A 100 -1.52 -5.80 -2.29
N LEU A 101 -2.39 -5.91 -1.28
CA LEU A 101 -2.01 -5.80 0.15
C LEU A 101 -0.95 -6.84 0.54
N VAL A 102 -1.13 -8.10 0.17
CA VAL A 102 -0.15 -9.17 0.45
C VAL A 102 1.16 -8.93 -0.32
N SER A 103 1.09 -8.39 -1.54
CA SER A 103 2.29 -8.05 -2.33
C SER A 103 3.10 -6.91 -1.73
N LEU A 104 2.54 -6.12 -0.81
CA LEU A 104 3.27 -5.04 -0.13
C LEU A 104 4.13 -5.55 1.03
N ILE A 105 3.84 -6.73 1.59
CA ILE A 105 4.55 -7.27 2.77
C ILE A 105 6.08 -7.24 2.63
N PRO A 106 6.69 -7.66 1.50
CA PRO A 106 8.14 -7.62 1.34
C PRO A 106 8.74 -6.21 1.28
N TYR A 107 7.92 -5.17 1.08
CA TYR A 107 8.35 -3.78 0.96
C TYR A 107 8.21 -2.98 2.26
N LEU A 108 7.60 -3.57 3.29
CA LEU A 108 7.41 -2.91 4.58
C LEU A 108 8.77 -2.65 5.24
N ASN A 109 9.15 -1.38 5.35
CA ASN A 109 10.38 -0.95 6.01
C ASN A 109 10.18 -0.93 7.54
N LEU A 110 9.99 -2.11 8.10
CA LEU A 110 9.84 -2.34 9.54
C LEU A 110 11.23 -2.32 10.18
N LYS A 111 11.86 -1.15 10.29
CA LYS A 111 12.99 -1.05 11.21
C LYS A 111 12.48 -1.33 12.61
N LYS A 112 13.22 -2.16 13.36
CA LYS A 112 12.97 -2.32 14.79
C LYS A 112 12.98 -0.93 15.42
N PRO A 113 12.07 -0.64 16.37
CA PRO A 113 12.17 0.59 17.13
C PRO A 113 13.61 0.72 17.62
N SER A 114 14.30 1.77 17.18
CA SER A 114 15.68 2.06 17.59
C SER A 114 15.69 2.21 19.11
N GLU A 115 16.10 1.16 19.81
CA GLU A 115 16.36 1.15 21.26
C GLU A 115 17.40 2.23 21.65
N GLU A 116 18.17 2.75 20.67
CA GLU A 116 19.17 3.80 20.88
C GLU A 116 18.59 5.17 21.27
N LYS A 117 17.31 5.47 20.97
CA LYS A 117 16.70 6.73 21.43
C LYS A 117 16.31 6.71 22.91
N GLN A 118 15.99 5.55 23.48
CA GLN A 118 15.66 5.44 24.91
C GLN A 118 16.92 5.26 25.76
N ALA A 119 17.90 4.49 25.31
CA ALA A 119 19.15 4.30 26.04
C ALA A 119 19.92 5.62 26.26
N ASN A 120 19.95 6.51 25.27
CA ASN A 120 20.66 7.79 25.41
C ASN A 120 19.95 8.82 26.32
N GLN A 121 18.64 8.72 26.56
CA GLN A 121 17.95 9.56 27.54
C GLN A 121 18.17 9.07 28.98
N ILE A 122 18.19 7.75 29.19
CA ILE A 122 18.41 7.14 30.52
C ILE A 122 19.84 7.42 31.01
N ILE A 123 20.83 7.41 30.10
CA ILE A 123 22.23 7.67 30.46
C ILE A 123 22.47 9.15 30.84
N GLN A 124 21.81 10.12 30.19
CA GLN A 124 21.96 11.54 30.54
C GLN A 124 21.29 11.92 31.87
N GLN A 125 20.16 11.31 32.21
CA GLN A 125 19.52 11.52 33.53
C GLN A 125 20.34 10.92 34.68
N SER A 126 21.02 9.80 34.43
CA SER A 126 21.86 9.13 35.44
C SER A 126 23.15 9.90 35.76
N GLN A 127 23.65 10.74 34.84
CA GLN A 127 24.86 11.56 35.07
C GLN A 127 24.58 12.89 35.76
N SER A 128 23.34 13.39 35.73
CA SER A 128 22.97 14.67 36.39
C SER A 128 22.66 14.53 37.89
N ASN A 129 22.34 13.32 38.38
CA ASN A 129 21.93 13.10 39.78
C ASN A 129 23.06 12.80 40.77
N ASN A 130 24.32 12.73 40.34
CA ASN A 130 25.47 12.41 41.20
C ASN A 130 26.33 13.61 41.63
N GLN A 131 25.87 14.84 41.46
CA GLN A 131 26.59 16.04 41.88
C GLN A 131 25.84 16.90 42.91
N VAL A 132 25.38 16.34 44.04
CA VAL A 132 25.17 17.17 45.24
C VAL A 132 25.38 16.35 46.51
N ARG A 133 26.61 16.38 47.06
CA ARG A 133 26.80 16.59 48.52
C ARG A 133 28.27 16.90 48.83
N PRO A 134 28.64 18.17 49.10
CA PRO A 134 29.85 18.46 49.84
C PRO A 134 29.63 18.21 51.34
N ALA A 135 30.77 18.04 52.02
CA ALA A 135 31.02 17.54 53.38
C ALA A 135 30.09 18.05 54.50
#